data_AF-A0A1M6KK27-F1
#
_entry.id   AF-A0A1M6KK27-F1
#
_cell.length_a   1.000
_cell.length_b   1.000
_cell.length_c   1.000
_cell.angle_alpha   90.00
_cell.angle_beta   90.00
_cell.angle_gamma   90.00
#
_symmetry.space_group_name_H-M   'P 1'
#
loop_
_entity.id
_entity.type
_entity.pdbx_description
1 polymer ?
#
loop_
_entity_poly.entity_id
_entity_poly.type
_entity_poly.pdbx_seq_one_letter_code
_entity_poly.pdbx_strand_id
1 'polypeptide(L)'
;MWFSAIAIVLGLGTLSRFVQFSGKTIETGDVKVLSYNVMHFAGNKDLSPKETADEIKNFLLEQKPDIICMQEVRLWKNSIFNLGETVEELDFINHYQFARSSTTFGSVTLSRFPIVNMGEIRFENSRNITIYTDLLIGSDTVRVFNVHLQSYQIDPGKYSFIESGVDDEKDLDDMREVGARFKKGFQLRAKQVRKIREYIDDSPYHVLVCGDFNDPPVSYAYRQLRKGLNDAFVESGSGIGRTYVGKLPSFRIDYIFHSPGFESYNFQTYDYMNSDHLPVSCSLIKN
;
A
#
# COMPACT_ATOMS: atom_id res chain seq x y z
N MET A 1 16.39 29.21 22.75
CA MET A 1 16.96 28.78 21.44
C MET A 1 17.41 27.32 21.44
N TRP A 2 18.16 26.83 22.44
CA TRP A 2 18.59 25.42 22.50
C TRP A 2 17.45 24.39 22.54
N PHE A 3 16.36 24.65 23.27
CA PHE A 3 15.18 23.75 23.31
C PHE A 3 14.55 23.54 21.93
N SER A 4 14.42 24.60 21.13
CA SER A 4 13.88 24.51 19.76
C SER A 4 14.81 23.71 18.86
N ALA A 5 16.13 23.91 18.97
CA ALA A 5 17.12 23.15 18.20
C ALA A 5 17.11 21.66 18.57
N ILE A 6 17.04 21.33 19.86
CA ILE A 6 16.93 19.93 20.34
C ILE A 6 15.64 19.29 19.83
N ALA A 7 14.51 19.99 19.90
CA ALA A 7 13.23 19.50 19.38
C ALA A 7 13.28 19.22 17.86
N ILE A 8 13.92 20.11 17.09
CA ILE A 8 14.12 19.92 15.65
C ILE A 8 14.99 18.69 15.38
N VAL A 9 16.13 18.56 16.08
CA VAL A 9 17.05 17.42 15.91
C VAL A 9 16.37 16.09 16.23
N LEU A 10 15.59 16.03 17.31
CA LEU A 10 14.79 14.84 17.64
C LEU A 10 13.71 14.56 16.58
N GLY A 11 13.18 15.59 15.94
CA GLY A 11 12.20 15.49 14.86
C GLY A 11 12.77 15.03 13.51
N LEU A 12 14.09 15.18 13.27
CA LEU A 12 14.71 14.86 11.97
C LEU A 12 14.49 13.40 11.55
N GLY A 13 14.61 12.44 12.48
CA GLY A 13 14.36 11.02 12.18
C GLY A 13 12.90 10.67 11.88
N THR A 14 11.97 11.59 12.20
CA THR A 14 10.57 11.48 11.78
C THR A 14 10.38 12.10 10.40
N LEU A 15 10.96 13.27 10.15
CA LEU A 15 10.89 13.98 8.87
C LEU A 15 11.48 13.15 7.72
N SER A 16 12.58 12.44 7.99
CA SER A 16 13.24 11.54 7.04
C SER A 16 12.39 10.33 6.63
N ARG A 17 11.17 10.18 7.14
CA ARG A 17 10.21 9.16 6.68
C ARG A 17 9.20 9.71 5.70
N PHE A 18 9.12 11.03 5.54
CA PHE A 18 8.21 11.71 4.64
C PHE A 18 8.92 12.33 3.44
N VAL A 19 10.18 12.75 3.61
CA VAL A 19 10.96 13.43 2.58
C VAL A 19 12.34 12.79 2.44
N GLN A 20 12.73 12.49 1.19
CA GLN A 20 14.10 12.14 0.82
C GLN A 20 14.69 13.21 -0.10
N PHE A 21 15.97 13.52 0.09
CA PHE A 21 16.68 14.50 -0.76
C PHE A 21 17.34 13.86 -1.98
N SER A 22 17.68 12.58 -1.90
CA SER A 22 18.31 11.82 -2.98
C SER A 22 17.90 10.37 -2.86
N GLY A 23 17.49 9.76 -3.98
CA GLY A 23 17.16 8.35 -4.07
C GLY A 23 18.30 7.57 -4.71
N LYS A 24 18.61 6.38 -4.18
CA LYS A 24 19.49 5.41 -4.84
C LYS A 24 18.87 5.02 -6.18
N THR A 25 19.67 5.06 -7.25
CA THR A 25 19.25 4.62 -8.58
C THR A 25 20.10 3.47 -9.09
N ILE A 26 19.54 2.69 -10.01
CA ILE A 26 20.26 1.65 -10.73
C ILE A 26 19.71 1.45 -12.13
N GLU A 27 20.56 1.02 -13.07
CA GLU A 27 20.14 0.73 -14.45
C GLU A 27 19.31 -0.56 -14.53
N THR A 28 19.74 -1.61 -13.84
CA THR A 28 19.10 -2.93 -13.82
C THR A 28 19.00 -3.47 -12.40
N GLY A 29 17.77 -3.77 -11.97
CA GLY A 29 17.49 -4.50 -10.73
C GLY A 29 17.02 -5.92 -11.01
N ASP A 30 17.02 -6.77 -10.00
CA ASP A 30 16.60 -8.19 -10.13
C ASP A 30 15.08 -8.33 -10.16
N VAL A 31 14.39 -7.51 -9.36
CA VAL A 31 12.94 -7.59 -9.14
C VAL A 31 12.33 -6.20 -9.02
N LYS A 32 11.41 -5.84 -9.92
CA LYS A 32 10.55 -4.66 -9.79
C LYS A 32 9.25 -5.02 -9.09
N VAL A 33 8.99 -4.40 -7.94
CA VAL A 33 7.75 -4.57 -7.17
C VAL A 33 6.88 -3.34 -7.34
N LEU A 34 5.59 -3.52 -7.60
CA LEU A 34 4.61 -2.44 -7.68
C LEU A 34 3.44 -2.74 -6.74
N SER A 35 2.99 -1.73 -6.01
CA SER A 35 1.79 -1.80 -5.17
C SER A 35 0.82 -0.69 -5.54
N TYR A 36 -0.47 -1.02 -5.64
CA TYR A 36 -1.49 -0.05 -6.00
C TYR A 36 -2.89 -0.40 -5.48
N ASN A 37 -3.46 0.47 -4.63
CA ASN A 37 -4.87 0.41 -4.31
C ASN A 37 -5.66 1.02 -5.47
N VAL A 38 -6.43 0.19 -6.19
CA VAL A 38 -7.13 0.60 -7.42
C VAL A 38 -8.51 1.23 -7.17
N MET A 39 -8.91 1.40 -5.90
CA MET A 39 -10.18 2.02 -5.50
C MET A 39 -11.39 1.45 -6.27
N HIS A 40 -11.46 0.13 -6.41
CA HIS A 40 -12.51 -0.56 -7.18
C HIS A 40 -12.65 -0.13 -8.65
N PHE A 41 -11.60 0.48 -9.21
CA PHE A 41 -11.58 1.11 -10.52
C PHE A 41 -12.52 2.32 -10.63
N ALA A 42 -12.77 3.04 -9.54
CA ALA A 42 -13.73 4.15 -9.48
C ALA A 42 -13.08 5.50 -9.13
N GLY A 43 -11.75 5.61 -9.22
CA GLY A 43 -11.02 6.82 -8.85
C GLY A 43 -11.08 7.94 -9.90
N ASN A 44 -11.14 7.58 -11.18
CA ASN A 44 -11.28 8.55 -12.26
C ASN A 44 -12.76 8.89 -12.49
N LYS A 45 -13.13 10.16 -12.30
CA LYS A 45 -14.52 10.61 -12.41
C LYS A 45 -14.98 10.85 -13.85
N ASP A 46 -14.04 10.96 -14.77
CA ASP A 46 -14.31 11.21 -16.19
C ASP A 46 -14.44 9.91 -16.99
N LEU A 47 -14.11 8.77 -16.37
CA LEU A 47 -14.15 7.44 -16.98
C LEU A 47 -15.17 6.55 -16.29
N SER A 48 -15.74 5.60 -17.03
CA SER A 48 -16.44 4.48 -16.43
C SER A 48 -15.46 3.60 -15.64
N PRO A 49 -15.96 2.76 -14.72
CA PRO A 49 -15.10 1.83 -14.02
C PRO A 49 -14.36 0.83 -14.91
N LYS A 50 -14.94 0.47 -16.07
CA LYS A 50 -14.29 -0.42 -17.03
C LYS A 50 -13.14 0.30 -17.72
N GLU A 51 -13.36 1.52 -18.20
CA GLU A 51 -12.30 2.34 -18.82
C GLU A 51 -11.17 2.64 -17.83
N THR A 52 -11.50 2.92 -16.55
CA THR A 52 -10.49 3.08 -15.50
C THR A 52 -9.68 1.79 -15.29
N ALA A 53 -10.32 0.62 -15.34
CA ALA A 53 -9.62 -0.66 -15.28
C ALA A 53 -8.70 -0.86 -16.48
N ASP A 54 -9.15 -0.53 -17.70
CA ASP A 54 -8.35 -0.62 -18.92
C ASP A 54 -7.13 0.32 -18.89
N GLU A 55 -7.30 1.56 -18.42
CA GLU A 55 -6.19 2.49 -18.19
C GLU A 55 -5.17 1.93 -17.19
N ILE A 56 -5.63 1.32 -16.10
CA ILE A 56 -4.76 0.72 -15.09
C ILE A 56 -4.00 -0.48 -15.68
N LYS A 57 -4.62 -1.29 -16.54
CA LYS A 57 -3.93 -2.37 -17.27
C LYS A 57 -2.84 -1.80 -18.18
N ASN A 58 -3.12 -0.73 -18.94
CA ASN A 58 -2.13 -0.07 -19.79
C ASN A 58 -0.94 0.47 -18.98
N PHE A 59 -1.21 1.08 -17.84
CA PHE A 59 -0.15 1.51 -16.92
C PHE A 59 0.73 0.33 -16.47
N LEU A 60 0.13 -0.82 -16.12
CA LEU A 60 0.89 -2.02 -15.77
C LEU A 60 1.72 -2.56 -16.94
N LEU A 61 1.18 -2.54 -18.17
CA LEU A 61 1.88 -2.91 -19.40
C LEU A 61 3.10 -2.03 -19.69
N GLU A 62 3.00 -0.73 -19.40
CA GLU A 62 4.10 0.22 -19.54
C GLU A 62 5.16 0.00 -18.46
N GLN A 63 4.73 -0.22 -17.20
CA GLN A 63 5.65 -0.34 -16.08
C GLN A 63 6.37 -1.69 -16.00
N LYS A 64 5.78 -2.76 -16.55
CA LYS A 64 6.32 -4.14 -16.56
C LYS A 64 6.92 -4.62 -15.22
N PRO A 65 6.22 -4.47 -14.07
CA PRO A 65 6.71 -4.97 -12.79
C PRO A 65 6.69 -6.50 -12.73
N ASP A 66 7.63 -7.08 -11.97
CA ASP A 66 7.75 -8.53 -11.78
C ASP A 66 6.76 -9.06 -10.72
N ILE A 67 6.39 -8.21 -9.76
CA ILE A 67 5.45 -8.51 -8.68
C ILE A 67 4.50 -7.32 -8.57
N ILE A 68 3.20 -7.57 -8.68
CA ILE A 68 2.14 -6.54 -8.58
C ILE A 68 1.24 -6.89 -7.41
N CYS A 69 1.09 -5.98 -6.45
CA CYS A 69 0.15 -6.09 -5.35
C CYS A 69 -0.97 -5.06 -5.51
N MET A 70 -2.16 -5.52 -5.88
CA MET A 70 -3.33 -4.66 -5.98
C MET A 70 -4.27 -4.85 -4.79
N GLN A 71 -4.77 -3.74 -4.25
CA GLN A 71 -5.81 -3.71 -3.23
C GLN A 71 -7.12 -3.20 -3.82
N GLU A 72 -8.25 -3.52 -3.19
CA GLU A 72 -9.58 -3.06 -3.61
C GLU A 72 -9.97 -3.43 -5.05
N VAL A 73 -9.46 -4.56 -5.56
CA VAL A 73 -9.81 -5.04 -6.90
C VAL A 73 -11.26 -5.49 -6.92
N ARG A 74 -12.02 -5.06 -7.93
CA ARG A 74 -13.36 -5.58 -8.18
C ARG A 74 -13.27 -6.97 -8.83
N LEU A 75 -13.57 -8.00 -8.05
CA LEU A 75 -13.45 -9.41 -8.43
C LEU A 75 -14.82 -10.09 -8.66
N TRP A 76 -15.91 -9.33 -8.65
CA TRP A 76 -17.26 -9.82 -8.93
C TRP A 76 -17.74 -9.38 -10.31
N LYS A 77 -18.12 -10.39 -11.10
CA LYS A 77 -18.50 -10.29 -12.52
C LYS A 77 -17.36 -9.70 -13.35
N ASN A 78 -16.89 -10.47 -14.33
CA ASN A 78 -15.74 -10.13 -15.18
C ASN A 78 -15.99 -8.93 -16.13
N SER A 79 -17.09 -8.18 -15.97
CA SER A 79 -17.49 -7.10 -16.87
C SER A 79 -16.71 -5.79 -16.67
N ILE A 80 -16.10 -5.59 -15.51
CA ILE A 80 -15.26 -4.41 -15.21
C ILE A 80 -13.78 -4.80 -15.24
N PHE A 81 -13.43 -5.86 -14.52
CA PHE A 81 -12.07 -6.37 -14.47
C PHE A 81 -12.12 -7.89 -14.51
N ASN A 82 -11.50 -8.46 -15.53
CA ASN A 82 -11.36 -9.89 -15.71
C ASN A 82 -9.92 -10.28 -15.39
N LEU A 83 -9.70 -10.87 -14.21
CA LEU A 83 -8.36 -11.22 -13.76
C LEU A 83 -7.65 -12.21 -14.70
N GLY A 84 -8.38 -13.18 -15.26
CA GLY A 84 -7.78 -14.17 -16.18
C GLY A 84 -7.31 -13.52 -17.48
N GLU A 85 -8.19 -12.75 -18.12
CA GLU A 85 -7.87 -12.00 -19.35
C GLU A 85 -6.77 -10.96 -19.10
N THR A 86 -6.79 -10.28 -17.95
CA THR A 86 -5.72 -9.34 -17.59
C THR A 86 -4.36 -10.03 -17.49
N VAL A 87 -4.31 -11.25 -16.91
CA VAL A 87 -3.07 -12.01 -16.84
C VAL A 87 -2.60 -12.47 -18.22
N GLU A 88 -3.53 -12.80 -19.13
CA GLU A 88 -3.20 -13.13 -20.53
C GLU A 88 -2.67 -11.91 -21.31
N GLU A 89 -3.19 -10.71 -21.04
CA GLU A 89 -2.73 -9.45 -21.65
C GLU A 89 -1.35 -9.02 -21.13
N LEU A 90 -1.07 -9.23 -19.83
CA LEU A 90 0.21 -8.93 -19.20
C LEU A 90 1.21 -10.05 -19.49
N ASP A 91 1.80 -10.05 -20.70
CA ASP A 91 2.70 -11.10 -21.22
C ASP A 91 3.95 -11.44 -20.36
N PHE A 92 4.27 -10.58 -19.39
CA PHE A 92 5.36 -10.76 -18.43
C PHE A 92 4.91 -11.38 -17.09
N ILE A 93 3.61 -11.62 -16.88
CA ILE A 93 3.03 -12.24 -15.70
C ILE A 93 2.59 -13.66 -16.02
N ASN A 94 3.00 -14.62 -15.18
CA ASN A 94 2.72 -16.04 -15.39
C ASN A 94 1.86 -16.65 -14.29
N HIS A 95 1.77 -15.99 -13.14
CA HIS A 95 1.15 -16.53 -11.93
C HIS A 95 0.36 -15.46 -11.19
N TYR A 96 -0.70 -15.86 -10.50
CA TYR A 96 -1.47 -14.95 -9.66
C TYR A 96 -2.10 -15.66 -8.46
N GLN A 97 -2.28 -14.90 -7.39
CA GLN A 97 -3.16 -15.21 -6.26
C GLN A 97 -4.21 -14.10 -6.16
N PHE A 98 -5.43 -14.44 -5.76
CA PHE A 98 -6.38 -13.46 -5.29
C PHE A 98 -7.16 -13.96 -4.08
N ALA A 99 -7.66 -13.04 -3.27
CA ALA A 99 -8.57 -13.35 -2.19
C ALA A 99 -9.69 -12.32 -2.12
N ARG A 100 -10.93 -12.82 -2.09
CA ARG A 100 -12.12 -11.99 -1.91
C ARG A 100 -12.28 -11.59 -0.44
N SER A 101 -12.41 -10.30 -0.20
CA SER A 101 -12.70 -9.72 1.12
C SER A 101 -14.19 -9.46 1.34
N SER A 102 -14.96 -9.46 0.25
CA SER A 102 -16.42 -9.41 0.22
C SER A 102 -16.94 -10.17 -1.00
N THR A 103 -18.24 -10.10 -1.27
CA THR A 103 -18.79 -10.63 -2.54
C THR A 103 -18.19 -9.95 -3.76
N THR A 104 -17.78 -8.68 -3.63
CA THR A 104 -17.44 -7.81 -4.76
C THR A 104 -15.96 -7.54 -4.90
N PHE A 105 -15.25 -7.41 -3.78
CA PHE A 105 -13.90 -6.85 -3.73
C PHE A 105 -12.88 -7.82 -3.13
N GLY A 106 -11.61 -7.57 -3.41
CA GLY A 106 -10.51 -8.32 -2.80
C GLY A 106 -9.13 -7.76 -3.13
N SER A 107 -8.12 -8.55 -2.81
CA SER A 107 -6.71 -8.25 -3.12
C SER A 107 -6.18 -9.25 -4.13
N VAL A 108 -5.25 -8.81 -4.97
CA VAL A 108 -4.63 -9.60 -6.03
C VAL A 108 -3.11 -9.44 -5.94
N THR A 109 -2.39 -10.55 -6.00
CA THR A 109 -0.94 -10.56 -6.23
C THR A 109 -0.69 -11.22 -7.58
N LEU A 110 -0.07 -10.48 -8.51
CA LEU A 110 0.40 -10.99 -9.80
C LEU A 110 1.90 -11.16 -9.75
N SER A 111 2.44 -12.19 -10.41
CA SER A 111 3.87 -12.40 -10.47
C SER A 111 4.36 -13.03 -11.77
N ARG A 112 5.54 -12.59 -12.21
CA ARG A 112 6.36 -13.30 -13.19
C ARG A 112 6.90 -14.63 -12.63
N PHE A 113 7.14 -14.69 -11.32
CA PHE A 113 7.78 -15.81 -10.64
C PHE A 113 6.78 -16.89 -10.22
N PRO A 114 7.17 -18.19 -10.22
CA PRO A 114 6.30 -19.27 -9.77
C PRO A 114 5.82 -19.09 -8.32
N ILE A 115 4.52 -19.28 -8.11
CA ILE A 115 3.92 -19.33 -6.77
C ILE A 115 4.08 -20.76 -6.24
N VAL A 116 4.86 -20.94 -5.16
CA VAL A 116 5.09 -22.25 -4.53
C VAL A 116 4.17 -22.51 -3.34
N ASN A 117 3.67 -21.45 -2.70
CA ASN A 117 2.68 -21.52 -1.65
C ASN A 117 1.97 -20.16 -1.53
N MET A 118 0.75 -20.14 -0.99
CA MET A 118 -0.02 -18.92 -0.88
C MET A 118 -1.10 -19.05 0.20
N GLY A 119 -1.46 -17.96 0.85
CA GLY A 119 -2.53 -17.98 1.86
C GLY A 119 -3.13 -16.63 2.18
N GLU A 120 -4.11 -16.65 3.07
CA GLU A 120 -4.92 -15.50 3.43
C GLU A 120 -4.84 -15.22 4.93
N ILE A 121 -4.66 -13.96 5.29
CA ILE A 121 -4.73 -13.46 6.67
C ILE A 121 -6.06 -12.71 6.80
N ARG A 122 -7.10 -13.44 7.24
CA ARG A 122 -8.43 -12.89 7.48
C ARG A 122 -8.54 -12.31 8.89
N PHE A 123 -9.25 -11.20 9.03
CA PHE A 123 -9.52 -10.55 10.31
C PHE A 123 -10.99 -10.72 10.69
N GLU A 124 -11.23 -10.99 11.97
CA GLU A 124 -12.58 -11.20 12.49
C GLU A 124 -13.46 -9.97 12.23
N ASN A 125 -14.67 -10.18 11.69
CA ASN A 125 -15.65 -9.13 11.40
C ASN A 125 -15.09 -7.97 10.55
N SER A 126 -14.17 -8.25 9.63
CA SER A 126 -13.56 -7.25 8.75
C SER A 126 -13.74 -7.59 7.27
N ARG A 127 -13.90 -6.54 6.46
CA ARG A 127 -13.83 -6.61 4.98
C ARG A 127 -12.43 -6.28 4.44
N ASN A 128 -11.46 -6.06 5.32
CA ASN A 128 -10.06 -5.95 4.96
C ASN A 128 -9.43 -7.35 4.95
N ILE A 129 -8.44 -7.54 4.08
CA ILE A 129 -7.71 -8.80 3.97
C ILE A 129 -6.24 -8.48 3.68
N THR A 130 -5.36 -9.33 4.19
CA THR A 130 -3.97 -9.41 3.73
C THR A 130 -3.77 -10.78 3.12
N ILE A 131 -3.09 -10.88 1.99
CA ILE A 131 -2.68 -12.16 1.41
C ILE A 131 -1.17 -12.27 1.45
N TYR A 132 -0.67 -13.51 1.59
CA TYR A 132 0.74 -13.79 1.40
C TYR A 132 0.92 -14.76 0.22
N THR A 133 1.95 -14.50 -0.57
CA THR A 133 2.32 -15.31 -1.73
C THR A 133 3.80 -15.65 -1.63
N ASP A 134 4.12 -16.93 -1.55
CA ASP A 134 5.50 -17.43 -1.54
C ASP A 134 5.94 -17.64 -3.00
N LEU A 135 6.91 -16.85 -3.44
CA LEU A 135 7.41 -16.80 -4.81
C LEU A 135 8.80 -17.42 -4.91
N LEU A 136 9.02 -18.26 -5.92
CA LEU A 136 10.35 -18.78 -6.25
C LEU A 136 11.11 -17.77 -7.12
N ILE A 137 12.02 -17.01 -6.50
CA ILE A 137 12.85 -16.00 -7.16
C ILE A 137 14.28 -16.54 -7.27
N GLY A 138 14.68 -16.93 -8.49
CA GLY A 138 15.92 -17.66 -8.70
C GLY A 138 15.86 -19.04 -8.02
N SER A 139 16.75 -19.29 -7.07
CA SER A 139 16.80 -20.52 -6.28
C SER A 139 16.21 -20.40 -4.86
N ASP A 140 15.68 -19.22 -4.50
CA ASP A 140 15.19 -18.93 -3.16
C ASP A 140 13.68 -18.61 -3.14
N THR A 141 13.05 -18.82 -1.99
CA THR A 141 11.64 -18.48 -1.79
C THR A 141 11.53 -17.15 -1.06
N VAL A 142 10.69 -16.26 -1.57
CA VAL A 142 10.41 -14.94 -0.98
C VAL A 142 8.92 -14.83 -0.71
N ARG A 143 8.54 -14.51 0.53
CA ARG A 143 7.15 -14.30 0.92
C ARG A 143 6.74 -12.85 0.70
N VAL A 144 5.79 -12.62 -0.19
CA VAL A 144 5.21 -11.29 -0.46
C VAL A 144 3.90 -11.15 0.30
N PHE A 145 3.79 -10.15 1.16
CA PHE A 145 2.55 -9.74 1.81
C PHE A 145 1.93 -8.56 1.06
N ASN A 146 0.72 -8.76 0.55
CA ASN A 146 -0.13 -7.70 0.01
C ASN A 146 -1.13 -7.27 1.09
N VAL A 147 -0.80 -6.15 1.74
CA VAL A 147 -1.50 -5.61 2.91
C VAL A 147 -2.57 -4.62 2.48
N HIS A 148 -3.78 -4.77 3.04
CA HIS A 148 -4.80 -3.73 3.01
C HIS A 148 -5.40 -3.59 4.41
N LEU A 149 -5.05 -2.53 5.13
CA LEU A 149 -5.49 -2.28 6.50
C LEU A 149 -6.78 -1.44 6.57
N GLN A 150 -7.44 -1.48 7.72
CA GLN A 150 -8.66 -0.72 8.01
C GLN A 150 -8.45 0.79 7.76
N SER A 151 -9.25 1.36 6.86
CA SER A 151 -9.41 2.81 6.69
C SER A 151 -10.33 3.39 7.77
N TYR A 152 -10.39 4.72 7.89
CA TYR A 152 -11.28 5.36 8.87
C TYR A 152 -12.75 5.39 8.45
N GLN A 153 -13.04 5.13 7.16
CA GLN A 153 -14.38 5.13 6.58
C GLN A 153 -15.17 6.40 6.89
N ILE A 154 -14.55 7.57 6.83
CA ILE A 154 -15.20 8.85 7.18
C ILE A 154 -15.63 9.52 5.88
N ASP A 155 -16.85 10.06 5.87
CA ASP A 155 -17.34 10.87 4.76
C ASP A 155 -16.47 12.14 4.65
N PRO A 156 -15.86 12.40 3.48
CA PRO A 156 -15.05 13.59 3.28
C PRO A 156 -15.77 14.92 3.57
N GLY A 157 -17.11 14.96 3.49
CA GLY A 157 -17.90 16.14 3.87
C GLY A 157 -17.85 16.48 5.36
N LYS A 158 -17.46 15.53 6.22
CA LYS A 158 -17.35 15.72 7.69
C LYS A 158 -16.01 16.29 8.14
N TYR A 159 -15.13 16.66 7.21
CA TYR A 159 -13.85 17.28 7.50
C TYR A 159 -13.85 18.81 7.36
N SER A 160 -15.00 19.44 7.09
CA SER A 160 -15.10 20.90 6.92
C SER A 160 -14.45 21.65 8.08
N PHE A 161 -14.69 21.20 9.32
CA PHE A 161 -14.17 21.82 10.53
C PHE A 161 -12.63 21.85 10.61
N ILE A 162 -11.93 21.00 9.86
CA ILE A 162 -10.44 20.97 9.82
C ILE A 162 -9.91 22.23 9.14
N GLU A 163 -10.59 22.71 8.11
CA GLU A 163 -10.20 23.89 7.34
C GLU A 163 -10.87 25.16 7.88
N SER A 164 -12.15 25.09 8.21
CA SER A 164 -12.95 26.25 8.62
C SER A 164 -12.87 26.59 10.12
N GLY A 165 -12.37 25.68 10.95
CA GLY A 165 -12.50 25.79 12.41
C GLY A 165 -13.84 25.24 12.89
N VAL A 166 -14.12 25.42 14.18
CA VAL A 166 -15.28 24.83 14.87
C VAL A 166 -16.18 25.95 15.33
N ASP A 167 -17.24 26.21 14.59
CA ASP A 167 -18.05 27.41 14.81
C ASP A 167 -19.47 27.11 15.29
N ASP A 168 -20.01 25.93 15.00
CA ASP A 168 -21.37 25.55 15.36
C ASP A 168 -21.49 24.16 16.02
N GLU A 169 -22.72 23.83 16.44
CA GLU A 169 -23.02 22.54 17.08
C GLU A 169 -22.85 21.36 16.11
N LYS A 170 -23.06 21.59 14.81
CA LYS A 170 -22.87 20.57 13.78
C LYS A 170 -21.40 20.21 13.62
N ASP A 171 -20.50 21.19 13.61
CA ASP A 171 -19.05 20.96 13.56
C ASP A 171 -18.58 20.18 14.79
N LEU A 172 -19.12 20.48 15.98
CA LEU A 172 -18.82 19.73 17.19
C LEU A 172 -19.26 18.26 17.11
N ASP A 173 -20.43 18.00 16.51
CA ASP A 173 -20.92 16.65 16.31
C ASP A 173 -20.14 15.90 15.23
N ASP A 174 -19.79 16.55 14.12
CA ASP A 174 -18.91 16.00 13.08
C ASP A 174 -17.52 15.68 13.68
N MET A 175 -16.94 16.57 14.49
CA MET A 175 -15.69 16.30 15.22
C MET A 175 -15.78 15.08 16.13
N ARG A 176 -16.85 14.96 16.93
CA ARG A 176 -17.05 13.81 17.83
C ARG A 176 -17.17 12.52 17.03
N GLU A 177 -17.91 12.54 15.93
CA GLU A 177 -18.06 11.37 15.07
C GLU A 177 -16.74 10.98 14.40
N VAL A 178 -16.00 11.95 13.85
CA VAL A 178 -14.67 11.75 13.28
C VAL A 178 -13.73 11.15 14.31
N GLY A 179 -13.70 11.71 15.53
CA GLY A 179 -12.90 11.19 16.64
C GLY A 179 -13.27 9.75 17.03
N ALA A 180 -14.56 9.44 17.09
CA ALA A 180 -15.04 8.09 17.38
C ALA A 180 -14.64 7.08 16.27
N ARG A 181 -14.77 7.47 15.00
CA ARG A 181 -14.36 6.65 13.85
C ARG A 181 -12.85 6.45 13.80
N PHE A 182 -12.04 7.47 14.09
CA PHE A 182 -10.60 7.35 14.25
C PHE A 182 -10.22 6.36 15.36
N LYS A 183 -10.79 6.53 16.56
CA LYS A 183 -10.53 5.60 17.69
C LYS A 183 -10.85 4.16 17.32
N LYS A 184 -12.01 3.91 16.71
CA LYS A 184 -12.42 2.57 16.24
C LYS A 184 -11.47 2.04 15.17
N GLY A 185 -11.13 2.87 14.17
CA GLY A 185 -10.20 2.53 13.11
C GLY A 185 -8.82 2.13 13.64
N PHE A 186 -8.25 2.91 14.56
CA PHE A 186 -6.98 2.59 15.20
C PHE A 186 -7.01 1.26 15.96
N GLN A 187 -8.08 0.98 16.70
CA GLN A 187 -8.21 -0.27 17.46
C GLN A 187 -8.30 -1.50 16.55
N LEU A 188 -9.08 -1.41 15.47
CA LEU A 188 -9.20 -2.48 14.48
C LEU A 188 -7.87 -2.69 13.75
N ARG A 189 -7.25 -1.60 13.26
CA ARG A 189 -5.96 -1.63 12.57
C ARG A 189 -4.87 -2.22 13.45
N ALA A 190 -4.81 -1.89 14.73
CA ALA A 190 -3.83 -2.45 15.65
C ALA A 190 -3.98 -3.97 15.82
N LYS A 191 -5.21 -4.51 15.81
CA LYS A 191 -5.44 -5.97 15.82
C LYS A 191 -4.95 -6.61 14.52
N GLN A 192 -5.25 -5.99 13.37
CA GLN A 192 -4.80 -6.47 12.06
C GLN A 192 -3.28 -6.51 11.97
N VAL A 193 -2.63 -5.42 12.37
CA VAL A 193 -1.16 -5.28 12.38
C VAL A 193 -0.49 -6.34 13.24
N ARG A 194 -1.00 -6.62 14.44
CA ARG A 194 -0.44 -7.68 15.30
C ARG A 194 -0.53 -9.04 14.64
N LYS A 195 -1.68 -9.37 14.04
CA LYS A 195 -1.85 -10.63 13.33
C LYS A 195 -0.93 -10.72 12.12
N ILE A 196 -0.80 -9.68 11.30
CA ILE A 196 0.15 -9.69 10.17
C ILE A 196 1.59 -9.85 10.68
N ARG A 197 1.95 -9.15 11.76
CA ARG A 197 3.29 -9.23 12.37
C ARG A 197 3.66 -10.66 12.78
N GLU A 198 2.73 -11.43 13.36
CA GLU A 198 2.92 -12.85 13.68
C GLU A 198 3.32 -13.64 12.42
N TYR A 199 2.60 -13.48 11.30
CA TYR A 199 2.94 -14.17 10.05
C TYR A 199 4.27 -13.74 9.43
N ILE A 200 4.67 -12.48 9.62
CA ILE A 200 5.97 -12.00 9.15
C ILE A 200 7.08 -12.58 10.04
N ASP A 201 6.90 -12.61 11.37
CA ASP A 201 7.88 -13.15 12.32
C ASP A 201 8.04 -14.67 12.18
N ASP A 202 6.96 -15.39 11.88
CA ASP A 202 6.95 -16.84 11.66
C ASP A 202 7.41 -17.25 10.25
N SER A 203 7.69 -16.28 9.36
CA SER A 203 8.11 -16.61 8.00
C SER A 203 9.53 -17.20 8.00
N PRO A 204 9.74 -18.40 7.40
CA PRO A 204 11.07 -18.98 7.26
C PRO A 204 11.87 -18.36 6.10
N TYR A 205 11.26 -17.41 5.37
CA TYR A 205 11.76 -16.84 4.13
C TYR A 205 12.08 -15.36 4.30
N HIS A 206 12.84 -14.79 3.36
CA HIS A 206 12.85 -13.35 3.23
C HIS A 206 11.46 -12.85 2.84
N VAL A 207 11.07 -11.73 3.43
CA VAL A 207 9.75 -11.12 3.24
C VAL A 207 9.85 -9.82 2.46
N LEU A 208 8.82 -9.59 1.63
CA LEU A 208 8.44 -8.30 1.08
C LEU A 208 7.06 -7.96 1.65
N VAL A 209 6.86 -6.76 2.17
CA VAL A 209 5.57 -6.32 2.73
C VAL A 209 5.19 -5.03 2.05
N CYS A 210 4.15 -5.08 1.22
CA CYS A 210 3.68 -3.91 0.49
C CYS A 210 2.15 -3.79 0.50
N GLY A 211 1.65 -2.60 0.20
CA GLY A 211 0.22 -2.34 0.16
C GLY A 211 -0.20 -1.07 0.88
N ASP A 212 -1.51 -0.91 1.00
CA ASP A 212 -2.18 0.21 1.66
C ASP A 212 -2.33 -0.07 3.16
N PHE A 213 -1.58 0.68 3.97
CA PHE A 213 -1.60 0.55 5.42
C PHE A 213 -2.61 1.50 6.06
N ASN A 214 -3.19 2.44 5.29
CA ASN A 214 -4.12 3.45 5.78
C ASN A 214 -3.59 4.29 6.96
N ASP A 215 -2.27 4.35 7.15
CA ASP A 215 -1.62 4.95 8.34
C ASP A 215 -0.26 5.58 7.99
N PRO A 216 0.05 6.82 8.45
CA PRO A 216 1.30 7.51 8.09
C PRO A 216 2.56 6.91 8.76
N PRO A 217 3.77 7.34 8.34
CA PRO A 217 5.05 6.81 8.86
C PRO A 217 5.34 7.02 10.36
N VAL A 218 4.52 7.84 11.03
CA VAL A 218 4.56 8.07 12.49
C VAL A 218 3.67 7.10 13.27
N SER A 219 2.92 6.25 12.59
CA SER A 219 1.88 5.43 13.19
C SER A 219 2.39 4.16 13.88
N TYR A 220 1.49 3.54 14.66
CA TYR A 220 1.73 2.20 15.21
C TYR A 220 1.85 1.16 14.09
N ALA A 221 0.98 1.20 13.07
CA ALA A 221 0.98 0.24 11.98
C ALA A 221 2.32 0.23 11.24
N TYR A 222 2.81 1.41 10.85
CA TYR A 222 4.12 1.56 10.21
C TYR A 222 5.24 0.94 11.08
N ARG A 223 5.31 1.34 12.36
CA ARG A 223 6.39 0.89 13.25
C ARG A 223 6.43 -0.62 13.44
N GLN A 224 5.27 -1.27 13.58
CA GLN A 224 5.21 -2.71 13.81
C GLN A 224 5.53 -3.51 12.55
N LEU A 225 4.93 -3.12 11.41
CA LEU A 225 5.13 -3.85 10.16
C LEU A 225 6.54 -3.62 9.58
N ARG A 226 7.15 -2.44 9.78
CA ARG A 226 8.53 -2.14 9.39
C ARG A 226 9.59 -2.72 10.34
N LYS A 227 9.22 -3.24 11.51
CA LYS A 227 10.19 -3.75 12.50
C LYS A 227 11.02 -4.87 11.87
N GLY A 228 12.35 -4.73 11.91
CA GLY A 228 13.29 -5.67 11.30
C GLY A 228 13.38 -5.61 9.77
N LEU A 229 12.63 -4.73 9.12
CA LEU A 229 12.60 -4.53 7.67
C LEU A 229 13.11 -3.14 7.29
N ASN A 230 13.54 -3.01 6.04
CA ASN A 230 13.90 -1.74 5.43
C ASN A 230 12.70 -1.14 4.69
N ASP A 231 12.64 0.19 4.66
CA ASP A 231 11.60 0.93 3.98
C ASP A 231 12.15 1.45 2.65
N ALA A 232 11.60 0.98 1.53
CA ALA A 232 12.15 1.25 0.21
C ALA A 232 12.11 2.75 -0.15
N PHE A 233 11.10 3.49 0.29
CA PHE A 233 11.07 4.95 0.08
C PHE A 233 12.19 5.64 0.87
N VAL A 234 12.46 5.18 2.10
CA VAL A 234 13.51 5.77 2.94
C VAL A 234 14.89 5.46 2.39
N GLU A 235 15.08 4.28 1.80
CA GLU A 235 16.35 3.86 1.25
C GLU A 235 16.63 4.44 -0.15
N SER A 236 15.61 4.51 -1.02
CA SER A 236 15.81 4.82 -2.44
C SER A 236 14.81 5.80 -3.04
N GLY A 237 13.92 6.41 -2.25
CA GLY A 237 12.97 7.42 -2.70
C GLY A 237 13.60 8.80 -2.87
N SER A 238 12.86 9.70 -3.51
CA SER A 238 13.21 11.11 -3.64
C SER A 238 11.96 11.99 -3.51
N GLY A 239 12.12 13.21 -3.02
CA GLY A 239 11.02 14.15 -2.82
C GLY A 239 10.09 13.77 -1.67
N ILE A 240 8.83 14.19 -1.78
CA ILE A 240 7.78 13.93 -0.78
C ILE A 240 7.11 12.59 -1.11
N GLY A 241 7.12 11.63 -0.18
CA GLY A 241 6.60 10.27 -0.39
C GLY A 241 5.07 10.15 -0.36
N ARG A 242 4.36 11.19 -0.75
CA ARG A 242 2.89 11.31 -0.70
C ARG A 242 2.23 10.25 -1.60
N THR A 243 1.33 9.43 -1.07
CA THR A 243 0.64 8.38 -1.85
C THR A 243 -0.87 8.53 -1.86
N TYR A 244 -1.47 9.25 -0.90
CA TYR A 244 -2.91 9.51 -0.87
C TYR A 244 -3.23 10.92 -1.35
N VAL A 245 -4.10 11.03 -2.35
CA VAL A 245 -4.50 12.30 -2.99
C VAL A 245 -5.95 12.70 -2.71
N GLY A 246 -6.63 12.00 -1.79
CA GLY A 246 -7.99 12.36 -1.35
C GLY A 246 -8.04 13.58 -0.42
N LYS A 247 -9.19 13.78 0.25
CA LYS A 247 -9.50 15.03 0.99
C LYS A 247 -8.82 15.18 2.37
N LEU A 248 -8.18 14.14 2.89
CA LEU A 248 -7.38 14.24 4.10
C LEU A 248 -6.02 14.87 3.77
N PRO A 249 -5.29 15.44 4.76
CA PRO A 249 -3.93 15.91 4.54
C PRO A 249 -3.13 14.81 3.83
N SER A 250 -2.43 15.19 2.77
CA SER A 250 -1.89 14.24 1.82
C SER A 250 -0.77 13.42 2.48
N PHE A 251 -1.08 12.17 2.81
CA PHE A 251 -0.21 11.29 3.56
C PHE A 251 0.44 10.25 2.66
N ARG A 252 1.60 9.79 3.11
CA ARG A 252 2.19 8.54 2.68
C ARG A 252 1.53 7.41 3.46
N ILE A 253 0.74 6.56 2.81
CA ILE A 253 0.04 5.44 3.45
C ILE A 253 0.22 4.11 2.71
N ASP A 254 0.86 4.15 1.55
CA ASP A 254 1.23 2.98 0.74
C ASP A 254 2.73 2.75 0.86
N TYR A 255 3.11 1.49 1.09
CA TYR A 255 4.47 1.14 1.48
C TYR A 255 5.00 -0.05 0.69
N ILE A 256 6.33 -0.11 0.55
CA ILE A 256 7.07 -1.32 0.16
C ILE A 256 8.21 -1.48 1.18
N PHE A 257 8.13 -2.54 1.98
CA PHE A 257 9.17 -2.94 2.91
C PHE A 257 9.80 -4.25 2.45
N HIS A 258 11.08 -4.42 2.76
CA HIS A 258 11.81 -5.63 2.41
C HIS A 258 12.74 -6.08 3.54
N SER A 259 13.07 -7.37 3.53
CA SER A 259 14.08 -7.93 4.43
C SER A 259 15.47 -7.34 4.17
N PRO A 260 16.39 -7.37 5.16
CA PRO A 260 17.76 -6.92 4.99
C PRO A 260 18.58 -7.68 3.93
N GLY A 261 18.11 -8.85 3.48
CA GLY A 261 18.68 -9.59 2.33
C GLY A 261 18.41 -8.94 0.97
N PHE A 262 17.78 -7.78 0.94
CA PHE A 262 17.58 -6.97 -0.26
C PHE A 262 18.04 -5.54 -0.02
N GLU A 263 18.48 -4.88 -1.10
CA GLU A 263 18.55 -3.43 -1.21
C GLU A 263 17.52 -2.92 -2.21
N SER A 264 16.92 -1.76 -1.92
CA SER A 264 16.00 -1.08 -2.83
C SER A 264 16.67 0.06 -3.60
N TYR A 265 16.20 0.25 -4.83
CA TYR A 265 16.61 1.28 -5.76
C TYR A 265 15.38 1.81 -6.52
N ASN A 266 15.52 2.98 -7.14
CA ASN A 266 14.53 3.54 -8.06
C ASN A 266 13.12 3.61 -7.44
N PHE A 267 12.98 3.90 -6.13
CA PHE A 267 11.65 4.01 -5.55
C PHE A 267 10.91 5.18 -6.18
N GLN A 268 9.72 4.90 -6.71
CA GLN A 268 8.90 5.88 -7.41
C GLN A 268 7.48 5.85 -6.86
N THR A 269 6.95 7.03 -6.56
CA THR A 269 5.50 7.26 -6.52
C THR A 269 5.09 7.84 -7.87
N TYR A 270 4.14 7.20 -8.53
CA TYR A 270 3.66 7.63 -9.85
C TYR A 270 2.57 8.68 -9.71
N ASP A 271 2.69 9.81 -10.40
CA ASP A 271 1.62 10.80 -10.52
C ASP A 271 0.55 10.30 -11.51
N TYR A 272 -0.22 9.29 -11.07
CA TYR A 272 -1.17 8.54 -11.89
C TYR A 272 -2.54 8.50 -11.22
N MET A 273 -3.42 9.41 -11.63
CA MET A 273 -4.65 9.80 -10.91
C MET A 273 -5.89 8.97 -11.32
N ASN A 274 -5.77 7.64 -11.38
CA ASN A 274 -6.90 6.73 -11.64
C ASN A 274 -7.47 6.06 -10.36
N SER A 275 -6.96 6.49 -9.20
CA SER A 275 -7.35 6.11 -7.84
C SER A 275 -7.14 7.32 -6.92
N ASP A 276 -7.72 7.31 -5.72
CA ASP A 276 -7.34 8.26 -4.65
C ASP A 276 -6.02 7.87 -3.96
N HIS A 277 -5.42 6.76 -4.38
CA HIS A 277 -4.04 6.36 -4.11
C HIS A 277 -3.18 6.55 -5.37
N LEU A 278 -1.89 6.81 -5.16
CA LEU A 278 -0.86 6.82 -6.20
C LEU A 278 -0.12 5.48 -6.16
N PRO A 279 0.13 4.83 -7.32
CA PRO A 279 0.95 3.62 -7.36
C PRO A 279 2.36 3.90 -6.82
N VAL A 280 2.92 2.92 -6.13
CA VAL A 280 4.33 2.95 -5.70
C VAL A 280 5.09 1.75 -6.25
N SER A 281 6.35 1.94 -6.62
CA SER A 281 7.24 0.84 -7.02
C SER A 281 8.65 1.03 -6.53
N CYS A 282 9.43 -0.04 -6.54
CA CYS A 282 10.89 -0.01 -6.45
C CYS A 282 11.51 -1.19 -7.18
N SER A 283 12.78 -1.06 -7.53
CA SER A 283 13.66 -2.16 -7.91
C SER A 283 14.33 -2.73 -6.66
N LEU A 284 14.45 -4.05 -6.58
CA LEU A 284 15.16 -4.75 -5.53
C LEU A 284 16.34 -5.51 -6.14
N ILE A 285 17.45 -5.51 -5.42
CA ILE A 285 18.59 -6.39 -5.67
C ILE A 285 18.77 -7.27 -4.45
N LYS A 286 18.99 -8.56 -4.69
CA LYS A 286 19.26 -9.50 -3.60
C LYS A 286 20.75 -9.46 -3.24
N ASN A 287 21.03 -9.33 -1.94
CA ASN A 287 22.38 -9.31 -1.39
C ASN A 287 22.96 -10.72 -1.20
#